data_AF-A0AA97B4A9-F1
#
_entry.id   AF-A0AA97B4A9-F1
#
_cell.length_a   1.000
_cell.length_b   1.000
_cell.length_c   1.000
_cell.angle_alpha   90.00
_cell.angle_beta   90.00
_cell.angle_gamma   90.00
#
_symmetry.space_group_name_H-M   'P 1'
#
loop_
_entity.id
_entity.type
_entity.pdbx_description
1 polymer ?
#
loop_
_entity_poly.entity_id
_entity_poly.type
_entity_poly.pdbx_seq_one_letter_code
_entity_poly.pdbx_strand_id
1 'polypeptide(L)'
;MAGAALARGPPAARGLHGGLNTEATASTVQVTLEPEQTRTLLQEVPKAWHTQPQEPLLTALAQALTAWAGGAVALVDVEGHGREEVLPGVDVSRTVGWFTRVFPALLDLRGTTGPGEALRAVKEGLRAVPSRGMGWGLLRYVARDAALAALPMAEVGFNHLGQLDGVVGEGAPSCSHPRRRPCGSEPRARGGHTCSM
;
A
#
# COMPACT_ATOMS: atom_id res chain seq x y z
N MET A 1 5.19 -31.32 8.75
CA MET A 1 5.82 -30.03 8.40
C MET A 1 5.14 -29.50 7.14
N ALA A 2 3.95 -28.91 7.28
CA ALA A 2 3.15 -28.43 6.16
C ALA A 2 3.70 -27.08 5.69
N GLY A 3 4.31 -27.05 4.51
CA GLY A 3 4.67 -25.81 3.84
C GLY A 3 3.39 -25.05 3.48
N ALA A 4 3.17 -23.91 4.12
CA ALA A 4 2.15 -22.97 3.72
C ALA A 4 2.51 -22.48 2.31
N ALA A 5 1.82 -23.01 1.30
CA ALA A 5 1.84 -22.44 -0.03
C ALA A 5 1.32 -21.01 0.10
N LEU A 6 2.24 -20.03 0.10
CA LEU A 6 1.90 -18.63 -0.07
C LEU A 6 1.08 -18.57 -1.36
N ALA A 7 -0.21 -18.26 -1.18
CA ALA A 7 -1.16 -18.20 -2.26
C ALA A 7 -0.56 -17.34 -3.38
N ARG A 8 -0.54 -17.91 -4.59
CA ARG A 8 -0.23 -17.17 -5.82
C ARG A 8 -1.07 -15.89 -5.80
N GLY A 9 -0.43 -14.74 -6.00
CA GLY A 9 -1.07 -13.43 -5.99
C GLY A 9 -2.27 -13.36 -6.94
N PRO A 10 -3.19 -12.41 -6.73
CA PRO A 10 -4.39 -12.27 -7.54
C PRO A 10 -4.06 -12.06 -9.03
N PRO A 11 -5.00 -12.26 -9.97
CA PRO A 11 -4.76 -12.29 -11.42
C PRO A 11 -4.34 -10.96 -12.08
N ALA A 12 -3.72 -10.01 -11.38
CA ALA A 12 -3.30 -8.74 -11.98
C ALA A 12 -2.20 -8.92 -13.04
N ALA A 13 -1.45 -10.02 -12.99
CA ALA A 13 -0.43 -10.36 -13.99
C ALA A 13 -0.93 -10.89 -15.35
N ARG A 14 -2.24 -11.15 -15.55
CA ARG A 14 -2.75 -11.43 -16.91
C ARG A 14 -3.05 -10.10 -17.59
N GLY A 15 -2.06 -9.58 -18.31
CA GLY A 15 -2.20 -8.35 -19.09
C GLY A 15 -3.55 -8.34 -19.82
N LEU A 16 -4.38 -7.34 -19.52
CA LEU A 16 -5.76 -7.22 -19.99
C LEU A 16 -5.88 -7.29 -21.53
N HIS A 17 -4.76 -7.15 -22.24
CA HIS A 17 -4.65 -7.17 -23.69
C HIS A 17 -3.50 -8.06 -24.23
N GLY A 18 -2.96 -9.01 -23.45
CA GLY A 18 -1.88 -9.91 -23.92
C GLY A 18 -0.54 -9.23 -24.25
N GLY A 19 -0.39 -7.93 -23.94
CA GLY A 19 0.85 -7.16 -24.04
C GLY A 19 1.59 -6.99 -22.71
N LEU A 20 2.74 -6.31 -22.73
CA LEU A 20 3.50 -5.98 -21.53
C LEU A 20 2.78 -4.88 -20.73
N ASN A 21 2.61 -5.07 -19.42
CA ASN A 21 2.12 -4.03 -18.51
C ASN A 21 3.21 -2.96 -18.33
N THR A 22 3.11 -1.88 -19.09
CA THR A 22 4.01 -0.72 -19.02
C THR A 22 3.24 0.52 -18.59
N GLU A 23 3.94 1.55 -18.11
CA GLU A 23 3.32 2.85 -17.80
C GLU A 23 2.60 3.47 -19.01
N ALA A 24 3.08 3.23 -20.23
CA ALA A 24 2.44 3.72 -21.45
C ALA A 24 1.05 3.10 -21.69
N THR A 25 0.79 1.93 -21.11
CA THR A 25 -0.49 1.21 -21.20
C THR A 25 -1.33 1.32 -19.93
N ALA A 26 -0.88 2.10 -18.95
CA ALA A 26 -1.60 2.31 -17.71
C ALA A 26 -2.88 3.14 -17.95
N SER A 27 -3.93 2.81 -17.22
CA SER A 27 -5.17 3.58 -17.16
C SER A 27 -5.56 3.80 -15.70
N THR A 28 -6.32 4.85 -15.44
CA THR A 28 -6.75 5.22 -14.09
C THR A 28 -8.26 5.15 -13.99
N VAL A 29 -8.74 4.44 -12.97
CA VAL A 29 -10.14 4.44 -12.55
C VAL A 29 -10.20 5.16 -11.22
N GLN A 30 -11.12 6.12 -11.11
CA GLN A 30 -11.30 6.93 -9.91
C GLN A 30 -12.69 6.70 -9.33
N VAL A 31 -12.77 6.61 -8.01
CA VAL A 31 -14.00 6.52 -7.24
C VAL A 31 -13.90 7.55 -6.13
N THR A 32 -14.99 8.30 -5.93
CA THR A 32 -15.08 9.34 -4.91
C THR A 32 -16.24 9.00 -3.98
N LEU A 33 -16.05 9.29 -2.69
CA LEU A 33 -17.10 9.20 -1.67
C LEU A 33 -17.61 10.60 -1.36
N GLU A 34 -18.89 10.69 -1.03
CA GLU A 34 -19.47 11.95 -0.55
C GLU A 34 -18.80 12.38 0.79
N PRO A 35 -18.85 13.68 1.13
CA PRO A 35 -18.22 14.20 2.35
C PRO A 35 -18.63 13.45 3.63
N GLU A 36 -19.91 13.10 3.76
CA GLU A 36 -20.46 12.39 4.92
C GLU A 36 -19.92 10.95 5.00
N GLN A 37 -19.81 10.28 3.85
CA GLN A 37 -19.24 8.93 3.76
C GLN A 37 -17.74 8.96 4.10
N THR A 38 -17.02 9.95 3.57
CA THR A 38 -15.59 10.16 3.85
C THR A 38 -15.35 10.43 5.33
N ARG A 39 -16.17 11.29 5.95
CA ARG A 39 -16.12 11.56 7.40
C ARG A 39 -16.37 10.29 8.22
N THR A 40 -17.41 9.54 7.86
CA THR A 40 -17.74 8.28 8.54
C THR A 40 -16.53 7.32 8.49
N LEU A 41 -15.96 7.14 7.31
CA LEU A 41 -14.86 6.21 7.06
C LEU A 41 -13.55 6.62 7.71
N LEU A 42 -13.17 7.90 7.63
CA LEU A 42 -11.85 8.38 8.06
C LEU A 42 -11.84 8.92 9.50
N GLN A 43 -13.00 9.20 10.10
CA GLN A 43 -13.06 9.76 11.45
C GLN A 43 -13.88 8.89 12.41
N GLU A 44 -15.09 8.47 12.01
CA GLU A 44 -16.01 7.81 12.93
C GLU A 44 -15.66 6.33 13.15
N VAL A 45 -15.34 5.60 12.07
CA VAL A 45 -14.86 4.22 12.15
C VAL A 45 -13.56 4.13 12.96
N PRO A 46 -12.50 4.94 12.70
CA PRO A 46 -11.30 5.01 13.54
C PRO A 46 -11.57 5.23 15.02
N LYS A 47 -12.49 6.13 15.35
CA LYS A 47 -12.88 6.39 16.75
C LYS A 47 -13.58 5.19 17.39
N ALA A 48 -14.54 4.58 16.69
CA ALA A 48 -15.33 3.47 17.23
C ALA A 48 -14.56 2.15 17.36
N TRP A 49 -13.62 1.89 16.43
CA TRP A 49 -12.88 0.63 16.36
C TRP A 49 -11.44 0.75 16.85
N HIS A 50 -11.02 1.93 17.30
CA HIS A 50 -9.64 2.25 17.68
C HIS A 50 -8.64 1.87 16.59
N THR A 51 -8.94 2.25 15.35
CA THR A 51 -8.13 1.99 14.17
C THR A 51 -7.39 3.24 13.69
N GLN A 52 -6.37 3.07 12.86
CA GLN A 52 -5.82 4.16 12.05
C GLN A 52 -6.68 4.38 10.80
N PRO A 53 -6.71 5.59 10.20
CA PRO A 53 -7.52 5.85 9.00
C PRO A 53 -7.24 4.94 7.80
N GLN A 54 -6.02 4.43 7.69
CA GLN A 54 -5.62 3.49 6.63
C GLN A 54 -6.18 2.07 6.81
N GLU A 55 -6.49 1.63 8.04
CA GLU A 55 -6.89 0.25 8.33
C GLU A 55 -8.30 -0.06 7.73
N PRO A 56 -9.32 0.82 7.81
CA PRO A 56 -10.58 0.64 7.10
C PRO A 56 -10.42 0.59 5.57
N LEU A 57 -9.53 1.41 5.00
CA LEU A 57 -9.27 1.43 3.56
C LEU A 57 -8.63 0.12 3.08
N LEU A 58 -7.62 -0.37 3.81
CA LEU A 58 -6.99 -1.67 3.54
C LEU A 58 -7.97 -2.83 3.73
N THR A 59 -8.92 -2.71 4.66
CA THR A 59 -9.98 -3.71 4.85
C THR A 59 -10.89 -3.77 3.62
N ALA A 60 -11.38 -2.63 3.15
CA ALA A 60 -12.20 -2.56 1.94
C ALA A 60 -11.44 -3.09 0.71
N LEU A 61 -10.15 -2.75 0.58
CA LEU A 61 -9.29 -3.27 -0.49
C LEU A 61 -9.15 -4.79 -0.42
N ALA A 62 -8.87 -5.35 0.77
CA ALA A 62 -8.75 -6.79 0.94
C ALA A 62 -10.05 -7.52 0.59
N GLN A 63 -11.20 -6.98 1.02
CA GLN A 63 -12.51 -7.54 0.67
C GLN A 63 -12.76 -7.47 -0.85
N ALA A 64 -12.44 -6.35 -1.50
CA ALA A 64 -12.60 -6.21 -2.94
C ALA A 64 -11.69 -7.19 -3.72
N LEU A 65 -10.42 -7.31 -3.32
CA LEU A 65 -9.46 -8.21 -3.96
C LEU A 65 -9.85 -9.68 -3.77
N THR A 66 -10.27 -10.08 -2.58
CA THR A 66 -10.69 -11.46 -2.29
C THR A 66 -12.00 -11.83 -2.99
N ALA A 67 -12.95 -10.89 -3.08
CA ALA A 67 -14.16 -11.07 -3.86
C ALA A 67 -13.88 -11.16 -5.37
N TRP A 68 -12.95 -10.36 -5.88
CA TRP A 68 -12.61 -10.32 -7.31
C TRP A 68 -11.74 -11.49 -7.77
N ALA A 69 -10.67 -11.80 -7.05
CA ALA A 69 -9.72 -12.85 -7.39
C ALA A 69 -10.16 -14.25 -6.93
N GLY A 70 -11.12 -14.30 -6.01
CA GLY A 70 -11.43 -15.50 -5.23
C GLY A 70 -10.42 -15.75 -4.11
N GLY A 71 -10.82 -16.57 -3.13
CA GLY A 71 -10.02 -16.86 -1.95
C GLY A 71 -10.31 -15.92 -0.78
N ALA A 72 -9.40 -15.88 0.18
CA ALA A 72 -9.60 -15.15 1.44
C ALA A 72 -8.32 -14.44 1.93
N VAL A 73 -7.29 -14.34 1.09
CA VAL A 73 -6.01 -13.73 1.44
C VAL A 73 -5.57 -12.81 0.32
N ALA A 74 -5.12 -11.60 0.66
CA ALA A 74 -4.55 -10.65 -0.28
C ALA A 74 -3.15 -10.23 0.18
N LEU A 75 -2.17 -10.24 -0.74
CA LEU A 75 -0.82 -9.71 -0.51
C LEU A 75 -0.74 -8.31 -1.12
N VAL A 76 -0.48 -7.30 -0.28
CA VAL A 76 -0.47 -5.88 -0.68
C VAL A 76 0.80 -5.22 -0.18
N ASP A 77 1.51 -4.50 -1.05
CA ASP A 77 2.62 -3.65 -0.63
C ASP A 77 2.05 -2.36 -0.04
N VAL A 78 2.27 -2.16 1.26
CA VAL A 78 1.76 -1.00 2.01
C VAL A 78 2.85 0.04 2.14
N GLU A 79 2.57 1.24 1.61
CA GLU A 79 3.45 2.39 1.74
C GLU A 79 3.20 3.13 3.06
N GLY A 80 4.28 3.65 3.64
CA GLY A 80 4.22 4.53 4.80
C GLY A 80 5.24 5.65 4.69
N HIS A 81 5.04 6.71 5.51
CA HIS A 81 5.87 7.91 5.46
C HIS A 81 7.37 7.66 5.72
N GLY A 82 7.72 6.61 6.48
CA GLY A 82 9.11 6.21 6.75
C GLY A 82 9.92 7.20 7.60
N ARG A 83 9.19 8.01 8.37
CA ARG A 83 9.71 9.02 9.32
C ARG A 83 9.43 8.62 10.76
N GLU A 84 9.38 7.32 11.03
CA GLU A 84 9.30 6.81 12.38
C GLU A 84 10.61 7.08 13.13
N GLU A 85 10.55 7.12 14.46
CA GLU A 85 11.74 7.23 15.29
C GLU A 85 12.46 5.87 15.32
N VAL A 86 13.39 5.68 14.38
CA VAL A 86 14.14 4.43 14.21
C VAL A 86 15.45 4.44 14.98
N LEU A 87 16.07 5.61 15.03
CA LEU A 87 17.39 5.83 15.58
C LEU A 87 17.23 6.85 16.72
N PRO A 88 17.65 6.50 17.95
CA PRO A 88 17.60 7.42 19.08
C PRO A 88 18.31 8.74 18.74
N GLY A 89 17.61 9.85 18.94
CA GLY A 89 18.16 11.19 18.72
C GLY A 89 18.20 11.68 17.27
N VAL A 90 17.58 10.95 16.33
CA VAL A 90 17.47 11.38 14.92
C VAL A 90 16.07 11.90 14.62
N ASP A 91 15.95 13.22 14.45
CA ASP A 91 14.71 13.87 14.01
C ASP A 91 14.78 14.18 12.50
N VAL A 92 13.90 13.52 11.73
CA VAL A 92 13.74 13.74 10.29
C VAL A 92 12.43 14.45 9.94
N SER A 93 11.70 14.99 10.91
CA SER A 93 10.38 15.61 10.70
C SER A 93 10.39 16.77 9.68
N ARG A 94 11.50 17.52 9.61
CA ARG A 94 11.69 18.68 8.71
C ARG A 94 12.67 18.42 7.57
N THR A 95 13.10 17.18 7.36
CA THR A 95 14.10 16.82 6.34
C THR A 95 13.44 16.49 5.02
N VAL A 96 13.81 17.19 3.94
CA VAL A 96 13.36 16.86 2.59
C VAL A 96 14.17 15.66 2.07
N GLY A 97 13.47 14.66 1.53
CA GLY A 97 14.07 13.43 1.00
C GLY A 97 13.01 12.37 0.72
N TRP A 98 13.41 11.29 0.06
CA TRP A 98 12.54 10.14 -0.20
C TRP A 98 12.62 9.16 0.96
N PHE A 99 11.72 9.32 1.94
CA PHE A 99 11.66 8.47 3.14
C PHE A 99 10.67 7.32 3.02
N THR A 100 9.83 7.28 1.98
CA THR A 100 8.79 6.27 1.81
C THR A 100 9.32 4.87 2.06
N ARG A 101 8.68 4.18 3.01
CA ARG A 101 8.90 2.77 3.23
C ARG A 101 7.83 1.97 2.54
N VAL A 102 8.17 0.74 2.16
CA VAL A 102 7.24 -0.22 1.57
C VAL A 102 7.46 -1.55 2.27
N PHE A 103 6.40 -2.21 2.69
CA PHE A 103 6.45 -3.58 3.18
C PHE A 103 5.23 -4.39 2.72
N PRO A 104 5.38 -5.69 2.46
CA PRO A 104 4.27 -6.54 2.09
C PRO A 104 3.43 -6.86 3.33
N ALA A 105 2.14 -6.60 3.25
CA ALA A 105 1.13 -7.00 4.22
C ALA A 105 0.30 -8.16 3.65
N LEU A 106 0.30 -9.29 4.36
CA LEU A 106 -0.60 -10.41 4.07
C LEU A 106 -1.92 -10.18 4.82
N LEU A 107 -2.93 -9.72 4.11
CA LEU A 107 -4.26 -9.43 4.64
C LEU A 107 -5.11 -10.71 4.57
N ASP A 108 -5.26 -11.37 5.72
CA ASP A 108 -5.96 -12.64 5.85
C ASP A 108 -7.37 -12.45 6.38
N LEU A 109 -8.36 -12.76 5.54
CA LEU A 109 -9.79 -12.66 5.83
C LEU A 109 -10.43 -14.04 6.04
N ARG A 110 -9.65 -15.12 6.18
CA ARG A 110 -10.19 -16.46 6.43
C ARG A 110 -11.01 -16.48 7.71
N GLY A 111 -12.23 -17.04 7.61
CA GLY A 111 -13.15 -17.16 8.74
C GLY A 111 -13.88 -15.87 9.12
N THR A 112 -13.64 -14.77 8.41
CA THR A 112 -14.42 -13.54 8.60
C THR A 112 -15.77 -13.65 7.87
N THR A 113 -16.83 -13.19 8.54
CA THR A 113 -18.22 -13.27 8.05
C THR A 113 -18.83 -11.90 7.75
N GLY A 114 -18.18 -10.83 8.20
CA GLY A 114 -18.65 -9.46 7.99
C GLY A 114 -17.54 -8.42 8.08
N PRO A 115 -17.86 -7.15 7.74
CA PRO A 115 -16.87 -6.07 7.66
C PRO A 115 -16.19 -5.75 9.00
N GLY A 116 -16.88 -5.92 10.12
CA GLY A 116 -16.29 -5.71 11.45
C GLY A 116 -15.23 -6.75 11.81
N GLU A 117 -15.48 -8.03 11.48
CA GLU A 117 -14.50 -9.10 11.67
C GLU A 117 -13.30 -8.94 10.73
N ALA A 118 -13.55 -8.57 9.48
CA ALA A 118 -12.50 -8.25 8.51
C ALA A 118 -11.62 -7.08 8.98
N LEU A 119 -12.24 -6.01 9.49
CA LEU A 119 -11.53 -4.85 10.02
C LEU A 119 -10.65 -5.24 11.21
N ARG A 120 -11.17 -6.06 12.12
CA ARG A 120 -10.39 -6.59 13.24
C ARG A 120 -9.20 -7.42 12.74
N ALA A 121 -9.40 -8.34 11.81
CA ALA A 121 -8.33 -9.19 11.28
C ALA A 121 -7.22 -8.37 10.62
N VAL A 122 -7.57 -7.39 9.78
CA VAL A 122 -6.61 -6.50 9.13
C VAL A 122 -5.85 -5.64 10.13
N LYS A 123 -6.57 -5.04 11.10
CA LYS A 123 -5.98 -4.26 12.19
C LYS A 123 -4.97 -5.07 12.99
N GLU A 124 -5.34 -6.27 13.40
CA GLU A 124 -4.46 -7.16 14.18
C GLU A 124 -3.24 -7.59 13.36
N GLY A 125 -3.44 -7.95 12.09
CA GLY A 125 -2.35 -8.30 11.16
C GLY A 125 -1.34 -7.17 10.95
N LEU A 126 -1.80 -5.93 10.75
CA LEU A 126 -0.93 -4.77 10.56
C LEU A 126 -0.17 -4.40 11.85
N ARG A 127 -0.79 -4.58 13.02
CA ARG A 127 -0.15 -4.30 14.32
C ARG A 127 0.89 -5.34 14.72
N ALA A 128 0.77 -6.57 14.23
CA ALA A 128 1.77 -7.60 14.43
C ALA A 128 3.09 -7.27 13.71
N VAL A 129 3.09 -6.34 12.75
CA VAL A 129 4.29 -5.98 12.00
C VAL A 129 5.27 -5.16 12.86
N PRO A 130 6.48 -5.66 13.13
CA PRO A 130 7.48 -4.96 13.94
C PRO A 130 7.90 -3.65 13.31
N SER A 131 8.03 -2.60 14.13
CA SER A 131 8.45 -1.25 13.70
C SER A 131 7.71 -0.79 12.43
N ARG A 132 6.43 -1.19 12.33
CA ARG A 132 5.53 -0.90 11.20
C ARG A 132 6.12 -1.29 9.82
N GLY A 133 7.01 -2.27 9.77
CA GLY A 133 7.53 -2.82 8.51
C GLY A 133 8.80 -2.17 7.99
N MET A 134 9.40 -1.24 8.73
CA MET A 134 10.63 -0.57 8.31
C MET A 134 11.81 -1.52 8.07
N GLY A 135 11.93 -2.58 8.87
CA GLY A 135 13.00 -3.56 8.73
C GLY A 135 12.95 -4.32 7.41
N TRP A 136 11.79 -4.39 6.75
CA TRP A 136 11.63 -5.15 5.51
C TRP A 136 12.57 -4.69 4.40
N GLY A 137 12.54 -3.40 4.07
CA GLY A 137 13.37 -2.85 2.98
C GLY A 137 14.86 -2.95 3.31
N LEU A 138 15.23 -2.72 4.57
CA LEU A 138 16.61 -2.85 5.04
C LEU A 138 17.11 -4.29 4.90
N LEU A 139 16.36 -5.27 5.40
CA LEU A 139 16.76 -6.66 5.36
C LEU A 139 16.78 -7.21 3.92
N ARG A 140 15.75 -6.92 3.14
CA ARG A 140 15.62 -7.45 1.77
C ARG A 140 16.59 -6.80 0.78
N TYR A 141 16.75 -5.48 0.81
CA TYR A 141 17.50 -4.77 -0.24
C TYR A 141 18.91 -4.34 0.20
N VAL A 142 19.11 -3.99 1.47
CA VAL A 142 20.41 -3.53 1.97
C VAL A 142 21.24 -4.71 2.47
N ALA A 143 20.70 -5.49 3.42
CA ALA A 143 21.37 -6.68 3.94
C ALA A 143 21.32 -7.87 2.97
N ARG A 144 20.41 -7.83 1.99
CA ARG A 144 20.21 -8.88 0.97
C ARG A 144 19.96 -10.25 1.58
N ASP A 145 19.11 -10.29 2.60
CA ASP A 145 18.69 -11.54 3.24
C ASP A 145 18.08 -12.49 2.19
N ALA A 146 18.66 -13.68 2.05
CA ALA A 146 18.29 -14.64 1.00
C ALA A 146 16.87 -15.19 1.18
N ALA A 147 16.43 -15.40 2.42
CA ALA A 147 15.10 -15.90 2.71
C ALA A 147 14.05 -14.86 2.36
N LEU A 148 14.29 -13.59 2.71
CA LEU A 148 13.40 -12.50 2.35
C LEU A 148 13.42 -12.23 0.85
N ALA A 149 14.56 -12.28 0.18
CA ALA A 149 14.67 -12.06 -1.27
C ALA A 149 13.88 -13.08 -2.10
N ALA A 150 13.77 -14.32 -1.60
CA ALA A 150 13.01 -15.39 -2.24
C ALA A 150 11.49 -15.26 -2.10
N LEU A 151 11.00 -14.41 -1.20
CA LEU A 151 9.55 -14.18 -1.03
C LEU A 151 8.94 -13.48 -2.24
N PRO A 152 7.68 -13.81 -2.58
CA PRO A 152 6.97 -13.16 -3.67
C PRO A 152 6.80 -11.65 -3.41
N MET A 153 6.76 -10.88 -4.49
CA MET A 153 6.40 -9.46 -4.43
C MET A 153 4.88 -9.31 -4.52
N ALA A 154 4.32 -8.29 -3.88
CA ALA A 154 2.92 -7.96 -4.07
C ALA A 154 2.70 -7.41 -5.49
N GLU A 155 1.57 -7.74 -6.09
CA GLU A 155 1.16 -7.17 -7.38
C GLU A 155 0.30 -5.91 -7.20
N VAL A 156 -0.12 -5.62 -5.97
CA VAL A 156 -0.95 -4.48 -5.61
C VAL A 156 -0.20 -3.64 -4.60
N GLY A 157 0.02 -2.37 -4.92
CA GLY A 157 0.52 -1.35 -4.00
C GLY A 157 -0.61 -0.53 -3.41
N PHE A 158 -0.47 -0.11 -2.16
CA PHE A 158 -1.42 0.76 -1.46
C PHE A 158 -0.69 1.92 -0.78
N ASN A 159 -1.14 3.14 -1.04
CA ASN A 159 -0.66 4.36 -0.40
C ASN A 159 -1.83 5.25 -0.02
N HIS A 160 -1.84 5.75 1.22
CA HIS A 160 -2.81 6.70 1.72
C HIS A 160 -2.12 8.02 2.09
N LEU A 161 -2.34 9.06 1.29
CA LEU A 161 -1.67 10.36 1.40
C LEU A 161 -2.14 11.24 2.57
N GLY A 162 -3.23 10.85 3.25
CA GLY A 162 -3.82 11.66 4.33
C GLY A 162 -4.76 12.75 3.82
N GLN A 163 -5.18 13.63 4.74
CA GLN A 163 -6.03 14.77 4.44
C GLN A 163 -5.15 16.00 4.14
N LEU A 164 -5.32 16.58 2.95
CA LEU A 164 -4.48 17.68 2.46
C LEU A 164 -5.06 19.08 2.73
N ASP A 165 -6.32 19.14 3.18
CA ASP A 165 -7.09 20.39 3.32
C ASP A 165 -6.46 21.42 4.27
N GLY A 166 -5.60 20.97 5.21
CA GLY A 166 -4.89 21.85 6.15
C GLY A 166 -3.54 22.38 5.66
N VAL A 167 -3.06 21.94 4.49
CA VAL A 167 -1.71 22.26 3.98
C VAL A 167 -1.75 23.14 2.74
N VAL A 168 -2.90 23.21 2.07
CA VAL A 168 -3.12 24.02 0.88
C VAL A 168 -3.96 25.24 1.26
N GLY A 169 -3.33 26.43 1.25
CA GLY A 169 -4.09 27.68 1.27
C GLY A 169 -5.04 27.74 0.08
N GLU A 170 -6.26 28.27 0.27
CA GLU A 170 -7.25 28.48 -0.79
C GLU A 170 -6.58 29.08 -2.04
N GLY A 171 -6.43 28.25 -3.08
CA GLY A 171 -5.86 28.65 -4.36
C GLY A 171 -4.58 27.93 -4.83
N ALA A 172 -4.01 26.95 -4.11
CA ALA A 172 -2.95 26.14 -4.71
C ALA A 172 -3.55 25.09 -5.67
N PRO A 173 -3.01 24.91 -6.89
CA PRO A 173 -3.51 23.92 -7.82
C PRO A 173 -3.34 22.52 -7.22
N SER A 174 -4.44 21.78 -7.09
CA SER A 174 -4.34 20.34 -6.80
C SER A 174 -3.48 19.71 -7.88
N CYS A 175 -2.37 19.07 -7.50
CA CYS A 175 -1.56 18.32 -8.44
C CYS A 175 -2.32 17.04 -8.81
N SER A 176 -3.25 17.19 -9.75
CA SER A 176 -3.95 16.13 -10.45
C SER A 176 -3.59 16.19 -11.94
N HIS A 177 -2.28 16.22 -12.25
CA HIS A 177 -1.78 16.17 -13.62
C HIS A 177 -0.67 15.12 -13.73
N PRO A 178 -0.78 14.13 -14.64
CA PRO A 178 0.32 13.23 -14.92
C PRO A 178 1.45 14.02 -15.61
N ARG A 179 2.56 14.22 -14.92
CA ARG A 179 3.73 14.90 -15.49
C ARG A 179 4.40 14.00 -16.54
N ARG A 180 4.27 14.36 -17.82
CA ARG A 180 5.18 13.88 -18.87
C ARG A 180 6.56 14.53 -18.68
N ARG A 181 7.64 13.74 -18.66
CA ARG A 181 9.00 14.24 -18.89
C ARG A 181 9.66 13.53 -20.08
N PRO A 182 10.57 14.21 -20.81
CA PRO A 182 11.24 13.64 -21.98
C PRO A 182 12.34 12.66 -21.58
N CYS A 183 12.52 11.66 -22.44
CA CYS A 183 13.44 10.54 -22.34
C CYS A 183 14.91 11.00 -22.31
N GLY A 184 15.64 10.63 -21.26
CA GLY A 184 17.10 10.51 -21.25
C GLY A 184 17.44 9.04 -21.08
N SER A 185 18.20 8.49 -22.03
CA SER A 185 18.50 7.07 -22.21
C SER A 185 19.52 6.54 -21.20
N GLU A 186 19.16 5.53 -20.40
CA GLU A 186 20.10 4.54 -19.81
C GLU A 186 19.37 3.22 -19.46
N PRO A 187 20.10 2.08 -19.35
CA PRO A 187 19.60 0.81 -19.86
C PRO A 187 18.89 -0.08 -18.81
N ARG A 188 17.70 -0.54 -19.20
CA ARG A 188 17.08 -1.85 -18.88
C ARG A 188 17.04 -2.26 -17.40
N ALA A 189 16.17 -1.64 -16.62
CA ALA A 189 15.60 -2.24 -15.41
C ALA A 189 14.19 -2.80 -15.73
N ARG A 190 14.00 -4.12 -15.56
CA ARG A 190 12.66 -4.72 -15.52
C ARG A 190 12.13 -4.57 -14.09
N GLY A 191 10.99 -3.90 -13.95
CA GLY A 191 10.12 -3.96 -12.78
C GLY A 191 10.31 -2.83 -11.77
N GLY A 192 9.25 -2.03 -11.61
CA GLY A 192 9.01 -1.21 -10.43
C GLY A 192 9.69 0.16 -10.38
N HIS A 193 9.18 1.13 -11.13
CA HIS A 193 9.44 2.55 -10.87
C HIS A 193 8.11 3.29 -10.76
N THR A 194 7.49 3.26 -9.59
CA THR A 194 6.43 4.23 -9.26
C THR A 194 7.11 5.55 -8.89
N CYS A 195 7.09 6.50 -9.82
CA CYS A 195 7.50 7.87 -9.61
C CYS A 195 6.23 8.73 -9.67
N SER A 196 5.69 9.10 -8.52
CA SER A 196 4.52 9.99 -8.43
C SER A 196 4.98 11.40 -8.06
N MET A 197 4.70 12.35 -8.95
CA MET A 197 4.71 13.80 -8.72
C MET A 197 3.32 14.36 -8.97
#